data_AF-A0A7J2KD93-F1
#
_entry.id   AF-A0A7J2KD93-F1
#
_cell.length_a   1.000
_cell.length_b   1.000
_cell.length_c   1.000
_cell.angle_alpha   90.00
_cell.angle_beta   90.00
_cell.angle_gamma   90.00
#
_symmetry.space_group_name_H-M   'P 1'
#
loop_
_entity.id
_entity.type
_entity.pdbx_description
1 polymer ?
#
loop_
_entity_poly.entity_id
_entity_poly.type
_entity_poly.pdbx_seq_one_letter_code
_entity_poly.pdbx_strand_id
1 'polypeptide(L)'
;MIDFDSLAQLHPEIAKLETLGFSVEGRIILAMKISDNVEIDEPEPEVRIVGLHHGNEWISAEIPILLAHYLLDNYGSDPEVTYLVNNREIWIIPMFNPDGRVHDTRYNANGIDLNRDYGYMWEGEGGSSMPYSQPETKAMYLFSQKHQFVLSLSFHSYGEIVNYIWNYSPVEPPESVIIEEYSYGYANFNGYEVTEGYDWYETRGDLNDYSMGIDSDIDWTIELAEEFVPPASQIDTIWLENKDAILYIIKKAGQGVGGIIKDSATGNCITNAHIIIEPYNNWVHFSNPNDGSFFISLLPGDYTLKIKADGYAERNISFTVYEDSLTWLGDIYLTRIQTLTPKINGYKFVWCNTDPYDCMNTYTLSPFALGEPDGHFLSIATSTYWGSMINYTGEVVIKLSKKIPTNNSMLVVYEGDDGHPNEKFKVYISDTLFNSWHFLGNGEGTDSFYLNGVPYDSILYVRIVNDYSLNNNSYPYGGYDLDAISVIIGAANIKEKYKISSPSVSFKIKAPSIIKDKTLRFSIISPSDIATEIKIYSLQG
;
A
#
# COMPACT_ATOMS: atom_id res chain seq x y z
N MET A 1 12.73 -19.93 19.52
CA MET A 1 12.23 -20.91 18.52
C MET A 1 11.66 -22.19 19.15
N ILE A 2 12.33 -22.84 20.12
CA ILE A 2 11.78 -24.05 20.79
C ILE A 2 10.37 -23.81 21.38
N ASP A 3 10.09 -22.58 21.81
CA ASP A 3 8.83 -22.21 22.44
C ASP A 3 7.64 -22.13 21.46
N PHE A 4 7.80 -21.50 20.29
CA PHE A 4 6.73 -21.35 19.28
C PHE A 4 6.30 -22.68 18.66
N ASP A 5 7.26 -23.56 18.35
CA ASP A 5 6.96 -24.92 17.87
C ASP A 5 6.16 -25.72 18.90
N SER A 6 6.48 -25.52 20.19
CA SER A 6 5.78 -26.19 21.30
C SER A 6 4.37 -25.65 21.47
N LEU A 7 4.19 -24.32 21.42
CA LEU A 7 2.88 -23.65 21.49
C LEU A 7 1.93 -24.15 20.40
N ALA A 8 2.38 -24.17 19.13
CA ALA A 8 1.55 -24.65 18.03
C ALA A 8 1.21 -26.15 18.14
N GLN A 9 2.08 -26.96 18.75
CA GLN A 9 1.78 -28.37 19.02
C GLN A 9 0.82 -28.59 20.18
N LEU A 10 0.83 -27.70 21.18
CA LEU A 10 -0.04 -27.77 22.35
C LEU A 10 -1.45 -27.25 22.05
N HIS A 11 -1.57 -26.29 21.13
CA HIS A 11 -2.81 -25.62 20.76
C HIS A 11 -3.12 -25.72 19.25
N PRO A 12 -3.06 -26.91 18.61
CA PRO A 12 -3.12 -27.04 17.16
C PRO A 12 -4.46 -26.64 16.52
N GLU A 13 -5.53 -26.56 17.31
CA GLU A 13 -6.83 -26.09 16.86
C GLU A 13 -6.90 -24.57 16.64
N ILE A 14 -6.08 -23.81 17.37
CA ILE A 14 -6.11 -22.35 17.37
C ILE A 14 -4.76 -21.68 17.08
N ALA A 15 -3.70 -22.45 16.85
CA ALA A 15 -2.37 -21.95 16.54
C ALA A 15 -1.74 -22.69 15.35
N LYS A 16 -1.18 -21.93 14.41
CA LYS A 16 -0.46 -22.48 13.26
C LYS A 16 0.78 -21.66 12.95
N LEU A 17 1.90 -22.35 12.70
CA LEU A 17 3.14 -21.72 12.28
C LEU A 17 3.23 -21.65 10.76
N GLU A 18 3.66 -20.49 10.29
CA GLU A 18 4.07 -20.28 8.91
C GLU A 18 5.52 -19.81 8.85
N THR A 19 6.22 -20.26 7.80
CA THR A 19 7.55 -19.73 7.48
C THR A 19 7.36 -18.50 6.61
N LEU A 20 7.63 -17.34 7.19
CA LEU A 20 7.61 -16.06 6.47
C LEU A 20 8.75 -16.02 5.44
N GLY A 21 9.94 -16.47 5.85
CA GLY A 21 11.12 -16.51 5.00
C GLY A 21 12.37 -16.96 5.75
N PHE A 22 13.53 -16.62 5.21
CA PHE A 22 14.83 -16.87 5.82
C PHE A 22 15.63 -15.58 5.84
N SER A 23 16.39 -15.37 6.92
CA SER A 23 17.36 -14.28 7.01
C SER A 23 18.56 -14.47 6.07
N VAL A 24 19.45 -13.48 6.03
CA VAL A 24 20.69 -13.53 5.24
C VAL A 24 21.55 -14.78 5.54
N GLU A 25 21.70 -15.15 6.81
CA GLU A 25 22.44 -16.33 7.25
C GLU A 25 21.60 -17.62 7.25
N GLY A 26 20.38 -17.58 6.71
CA GLY A 26 19.51 -18.74 6.53
C GLY A 26 18.75 -19.17 7.78
N ARG A 27 18.57 -18.29 8.77
CA ARG A 27 17.71 -18.56 9.93
C ARG A 27 16.25 -18.37 9.54
N ILE A 28 15.38 -19.25 10.01
CA ILE A 28 13.96 -19.20 9.71
C ILE A 28 13.33 -17.99 10.41
N ILE A 29 12.48 -17.27 9.69
CA ILE A 29 11.59 -16.24 10.24
C ILE A 29 10.19 -16.85 10.29
N LEU A 30 9.64 -16.98 11.50
CA LEU A 30 8.36 -17.61 11.77
C LEU A 30 7.28 -16.57 12.07
N ALA A 31 6.08 -16.83 11.56
CA ALA A 31 4.85 -16.18 11.96
C ALA A 31 3.92 -17.22 12.60
N MET A 32 3.24 -16.86 13.69
CA MET A 32 2.19 -17.68 14.29
C MET A 32 0.84 -17.04 14.01
N LYS A 33 -0.03 -17.77 13.28
CA LYS A 33 -1.45 -17.46 13.19
C LYS A 33 -2.15 -17.96 14.45
N ILE A 34 -2.92 -17.11 15.10
CA ILE A 34 -3.84 -17.43 16.19
C ILE A 34 -5.25 -17.01 15.77
N SER A 35 -6.16 -17.97 15.68
CA SER A 35 -7.56 -17.82 15.28
C SER A 35 -8.30 -19.11 15.64
N ASP A 36 -9.62 -19.11 15.81
CA ASP A 36 -10.39 -20.33 16.06
C ASP A 36 -10.42 -21.31 14.86
N ASN A 37 -10.09 -20.83 13.65
CA ASN A 37 -10.06 -21.63 12.42
C ASN A 37 -8.75 -21.48 11.64
N VAL A 38 -7.62 -21.89 12.23
CA VAL A 38 -6.26 -21.70 11.64
C VAL A 38 -6.00 -22.35 10.28
N GLU A 39 -6.83 -23.30 9.85
CA GLU A 39 -6.70 -23.96 8.54
C GLU A 39 -7.44 -23.25 7.41
N ILE A 40 -8.28 -22.27 7.73
CA ILE A 40 -9.12 -21.54 6.78
C ILE A 40 -8.78 -20.05 6.89
N ASP A 41 -8.69 -19.40 5.74
CA ASP A 41 -8.67 -17.94 5.63
C ASP A 41 -10.14 -17.49 5.63
N GLU A 42 -10.60 -17.02 6.79
CA GLU A 42 -11.97 -16.56 6.99
C GLU A 42 -12.04 -15.04 6.82
N PRO A 43 -13.19 -14.48 6.40
CA PRO A 43 -13.35 -13.05 6.31
C PRO A 43 -13.44 -12.46 7.73
N GLU A 44 -12.28 -12.29 8.35
CA GLU A 44 -12.07 -11.71 9.66
C GLU A 44 -11.00 -10.60 9.61
N PRO A 45 -11.10 -9.58 10.46
CA PRO A 45 -10.04 -8.58 10.58
C PRO A 45 -8.71 -9.22 11.00
N GLU A 46 -7.66 -9.01 10.21
CA GLU A 46 -6.33 -9.49 10.51
C GLU A 46 -5.53 -8.44 11.30
N VAL A 47 -4.71 -8.90 12.25
CA VAL A 47 -3.81 -8.06 13.05
C VAL A 47 -2.38 -8.57 12.93
N ARG A 48 -1.42 -7.70 12.60
CA ARG A 48 0.01 -8.06 12.59
C ARG A 48 0.71 -7.54 13.83
N ILE A 49 1.45 -8.41 14.49
CA ILE A 49 2.30 -8.06 15.62
C ILE A 49 3.71 -8.54 15.32
N VAL A 50 4.65 -7.63 15.28
CA VAL A 50 6.03 -7.92 14.91
C VAL A 50 7.00 -7.35 15.93
N GLY A 51 8.06 -8.11 16.18
CA GLY A 51 9.13 -7.74 17.08
C GLY A 51 10.50 -7.96 16.45
N LEU A 52 11.48 -7.29 17.05
CA LEU A 52 12.89 -7.49 16.76
C LEU A 52 13.28 -7.20 15.30
N HIS A 53 12.79 -6.11 14.73
CA HIS A 53 13.39 -5.53 13.52
C HIS A 53 14.86 -5.19 13.75
N HIS A 54 15.16 -4.66 14.93
CA HIS A 54 16.53 -4.45 15.39
C HIS A 54 16.96 -5.58 16.32
N GLY A 55 18.07 -6.24 15.98
CA GLY A 55 18.50 -7.44 16.68
C GLY A 55 18.93 -7.24 18.14
N ASN A 56 19.33 -6.02 18.50
CA ASN A 56 19.75 -5.65 19.86
C ASN A 56 18.59 -5.13 20.75
N GLU A 57 17.35 -5.14 20.27
CA GLU A 57 16.15 -4.67 21.00
C GLU A 57 15.40 -5.83 21.64
N TRP A 58 16.03 -6.55 22.57
CA TRP A 58 15.62 -7.92 22.91
C TRP A 58 14.19 -8.03 23.48
N ILE A 59 13.75 -7.02 24.24
CA ILE A 59 12.41 -7.00 24.83
C ILE A 59 11.31 -7.02 23.76
N SER A 60 11.58 -6.46 22.58
CA SER A 60 10.64 -6.47 21.45
C SER A 60 10.35 -7.86 20.91
N ALA A 61 11.19 -8.87 21.17
CA ALA A 61 10.89 -10.26 20.87
C ALA A 61 10.10 -10.96 21.98
N GLU A 62 10.40 -10.65 23.25
CA GLU A 62 9.80 -11.32 24.40
C GLU A 62 8.32 -10.96 24.56
N ILE A 63 7.93 -9.71 24.32
CA ILE A 63 6.53 -9.26 24.46
C ILE A 63 5.58 -9.98 23.47
N PRO A 64 5.87 -10.06 22.16
CA PRO A 64 5.12 -10.91 21.23
C PRO A 64 5.04 -12.38 21.65
N ILE A 65 6.11 -12.94 22.21
CA ILE A 65 6.12 -14.33 22.68
C ILE A 65 5.16 -14.51 23.85
N LEU A 66 5.21 -13.61 24.84
CA LEU A 66 4.32 -13.64 26.00
C LEU A 66 2.85 -13.41 25.61
N LEU A 67 2.60 -12.59 24.59
CA LEU A 67 1.27 -12.43 24.02
C LEU A 67 0.74 -13.74 23.43
N ALA A 68 1.56 -14.46 22.67
CA ALA A 68 1.16 -15.76 22.11
C ALA A 68 0.79 -16.75 23.23
N HIS A 69 1.61 -16.85 24.29
CA HIS A 69 1.27 -17.66 25.47
C HIS A 69 -0.05 -17.21 26.10
N TYR A 70 -0.23 -15.91 26.32
CA TYR A 70 -1.41 -15.38 26.98
C TYR A 70 -2.69 -15.69 26.19
N LEU A 71 -2.69 -15.47 24.88
CA LEU A 71 -3.86 -15.74 24.03
C LEU A 71 -4.20 -17.23 24.01
N LEU A 72 -3.20 -18.10 23.87
CA LEU A 72 -3.42 -19.54 23.73
C LEU A 72 -3.80 -20.19 25.07
N ASP A 73 -3.07 -19.88 26.15
CA ASP A 73 -3.31 -20.51 27.45
C ASP A 73 -4.61 -20.06 28.12
N ASN A 74 -5.13 -18.88 27.74
CA ASN A 74 -6.39 -18.36 28.28
C ASN A 74 -7.60 -18.60 27.37
N TYR A 75 -7.40 -19.10 26.14
CA TYR A 75 -8.51 -19.41 25.23
C TYR A 75 -9.49 -20.42 25.85
N GLY A 76 -10.79 -20.13 25.73
CA GLY A 76 -11.88 -20.91 26.31
C GLY A 76 -12.10 -20.70 27.82
N SER A 77 -11.20 -20.00 28.52
CA SER A 77 -11.32 -19.70 29.95
C SER A 77 -11.53 -18.21 30.24
N ASP A 78 -10.80 -17.34 29.54
CA ASP A 78 -11.00 -15.89 29.56
C ASP A 78 -11.96 -15.48 28.43
N PRO A 79 -13.11 -14.84 28.75
CA PRO A 79 -14.10 -14.47 27.74
C PRO A 79 -13.62 -13.45 26.71
N GLU A 80 -12.74 -12.52 27.10
CA GLU A 80 -12.20 -11.51 26.18
C GLU A 80 -11.22 -12.16 25.21
N VAL A 81 -10.27 -12.95 25.71
CA VAL A 81 -9.32 -13.70 24.86
C VAL A 81 -10.07 -14.62 23.90
N THR A 82 -11.07 -15.35 24.41
CA THR A 82 -11.90 -16.22 23.57
C THR A 82 -12.62 -15.44 22.48
N TYR A 83 -13.15 -14.26 22.79
CA TYR A 83 -13.78 -13.40 21.80
C TYR A 83 -12.78 -12.92 20.74
N LEU A 84 -11.59 -12.48 21.14
CA LEU A 84 -10.56 -12.03 20.20
C LEU A 84 -10.13 -13.15 19.25
N VAL A 85 -9.82 -14.33 19.77
CA VAL A 85 -9.37 -15.48 18.94
C VAL A 85 -10.49 -15.98 18.01
N ASN A 86 -11.76 -15.91 18.41
CA ASN A 86 -12.90 -16.34 17.59
C ASN A 86 -13.35 -15.34 16.52
N ASN A 87 -12.77 -14.14 16.47
CA ASN A 87 -13.25 -13.06 15.58
C ASN A 87 -12.10 -12.28 14.93
N ARG A 88 -10.85 -12.76 15.08
CA ARG A 88 -9.65 -12.11 14.56
C ARG A 88 -8.72 -13.18 14.06
N GLU A 89 -7.98 -12.80 13.04
CA GLU A 89 -6.79 -13.51 12.63
C GLU A 89 -5.56 -12.76 13.13
N ILE A 90 -4.94 -13.26 14.19
CA ILE A 90 -3.82 -12.59 14.86
C ILE A 90 -2.51 -13.24 14.41
N TRP A 91 -1.64 -12.45 13.78
CA TRP A 91 -0.35 -12.89 13.27
C TRP A 91 0.80 -12.35 14.10
N ILE A 92 1.57 -13.24 14.74
CA ILE A 92 2.67 -12.87 15.63
C ILE A 92 4.01 -13.30 15.02
N ILE A 93 4.89 -12.32 14.78
CA ILE A 93 6.25 -12.48 14.23
C ILE A 93 7.24 -11.98 15.29
N PRO A 94 7.65 -12.82 16.27
CA PRO A 94 8.41 -12.34 17.41
C PRO A 94 9.87 -11.97 17.09
N MET A 95 10.41 -12.51 15.99
CA MET A 95 11.83 -12.40 15.68
C MET A 95 12.02 -12.17 14.18
N PHE A 96 11.91 -10.92 13.77
CA PHE A 96 12.06 -10.53 12.37
C PHE A 96 13.53 -10.51 11.91
N ASN A 97 14.46 -10.07 12.79
CA ASN A 97 15.90 -10.04 12.54
C ASN A 97 16.67 -11.06 13.41
N PRO A 98 16.54 -12.38 13.14
CA PRO A 98 17.22 -13.40 13.93
C PRO A 98 18.75 -13.31 13.82
N ASP A 99 19.29 -12.78 12.72
CA ASP A 99 20.73 -12.64 12.52
C ASP A 99 21.31 -11.56 13.42
N GLY A 100 20.72 -10.36 13.38
CA GLY A 100 21.10 -9.26 14.26
C GLY A 100 21.00 -9.66 15.73
N ARG A 101 19.97 -10.46 16.08
CA ARG A 101 19.82 -10.99 17.45
C ARG A 101 20.96 -11.90 17.89
N VAL A 102 21.47 -12.76 17.01
CA VAL A 102 22.61 -13.63 17.32
C VAL A 102 23.90 -12.82 17.45
N HIS A 103 24.07 -11.80 16.63
CA HIS A 103 25.26 -10.95 16.61
C HIS A 103 25.21 -9.79 17.62
N ASP A 104 24.07 -9.61 18.30
CA ASP A 104 23.77 -8.48 19.18
C ASP A 104 23.97 -7.12 18.49
N THR A 105 23.44 -7.03 17.26
CA THR A 105 23.50 -5.83 16.43
C THR A 105 22.10 -5.35 16.08
N ARG A 106 21.94 -4.04 15.94
CA ARG A 106 20.74 -3.42 15.37
C ARG A 106 20.44 -3.98 13.98
N TYR A 107 21.46 -3.99 13.12
CA TYR A 107 21.36 -4.34 11.71
C TYR A 107 21.22 -5.85 11.47
N ASN A 108 20.77 -6.23 10.27
CA ASN A 108 20.84 -7.63 9.81
C ASN A 108 22.30 -8.04 9.47
N ALA A 109 22.51 -9.28 9.01
CA ALA A 109 23.87 -9.77 8.74
C ALA A 109 24.62 -9.03 7.60
N ASN A 110 23.91 -8.28 6.75
CA ASN A 110 24.52 -7.43 5.72
C ASN A 110 24.84 -6.02 6.24
N GLY A 111 24.56 -5.72 7.52
CA GLY A 111 24.73 -4.39 8.09
C GLY A 111 23.67 -3.38 7.66
N ILE A 112 22.50 -3.85 7.23
CA ILE A 112 21.37 -3.02 6.81
C ILE A 112 20.37 -2.84 7.95
N ASP A 113 19.85 -1.62 8.09
CA ASP A 113 18.72 -1.34 8.97
C ASP A 113 17.43 -1.80 8.31
N LEU A 114 16.81 -2.86 8.85
CA LEU A 114 15.58 -3.41 8.28
C LEU A 114 14.41 -2.43 8.37
N ASN A 115 14.40 -1.53 9.37
CA ASN A 115 13.36 -0.50 9.49
C ASN A 115 13.69 0.75 8.65
N ARG A 116 14.52 0.60 7.61
CA ARG A 116 14.80 1.59 6.54
C ARG A 116 14.82 0.95 5.15
N ASP A 117 14.39 -0.31 5.05
CA ASP A 117 14.44 -1.12 3.82
C ASP A 117 13.05 -1.38 3.22
N TYR A 118 11.99 -0.72 3.70
CA TYR A 118 10.65 -0.78 3.10
C TYR A 118 10.47 0.23 1.97
N GLY A 119 9.46 0.03 1.13
CA GLY A 119 9.31 0.76 -0.12
C GLY A 119 8.44 2.01 -0.10
N TYR A 120 7.91 2.44 1.03
CA TYR A 120 7.12 3.67 1.06
C TYR A 120 8.00 4.88 1.40
N MET A 121 7.93 5.90 0.53
CA MET A 121 8.71 7.15 0.63
C MET A 121 10.20 6.91 0.92
N TRP A 122 10.73 5.83 0.34
CA TRP A 122 12.08 5.35 0.59
C TRP A 122 13.11 6.19 -0.16
N GLU A 123 14.19 6.57 0.52
CA GLU A 123 15.25 7.40 -0.08
C GLU A 123 16.67 6.83 0.09
N GLY A 124 16.81 5.55 0.43
CA GLY A 124 18.13 4.94 0.64
C GLY A 124 18.70 5.11 2.04
N GLU A 125 17.89 5.51 3.02
CA GLU A 125 18.27 5.46 4.43
C GLU A 125 18.64 4.02 4.86
N GLY A 126 19.45 3.87 5.90
CA GLY A 126 19.80 2.55 6.48
C GLY A 126 20.74 1.67 5.64
N GLY A 127 21.25 2.17 4.51
CA GLY A 127 22.29 1.52 3.71
C GLY A 127 21.78 0.57 2.63
N SER A 128 20.46 0.46 2.46
CA SER A 128 19.83 -0.38 1.44
C SER A 128 20.16 0.06 0.02
N SER A 129 20.32 -0.90 -0.90
CA SER A 129 20.60 -0.59 -2.30
C SER A 129 19.34 -0.26 -3.13
N MET A 130 18.19 -0.70 -2.65
CA MET A 130 16.84 -0.50 -3.21
C MET A 130 15.82 -0.93 -2.14
N PRO A 131 14.53 -0.57 -2.26
CA PRO A 131 13.53 -1.08 -1.35
C PRO A 131 13.43 -2.61 -1.39
N TYR A 132 13.22 -3.20 -0.22
CA TYR A 132 13.18 -4.63 0.06
C TYR A 132 14.43 -5.37 -0.46
N SER A 133 15.59 -4.72 -0.34
CA SER A 133 16.86 -5.32 -0.78
C SER A 133 17.26 -6.51 0.10
N GLN A 134 16.75 -6.57 1.34
CA GLN A 134 17.05 -7.62 2.29
C GLN A 134 16.04 -8.78 2.20
N PRO A 135 16.48 -10.03 2.44
CA PRO A 135 15.58 -11.18 2.40
C PRO A 135 14.48 -11.10 3.48
N GLU A 136 14.75 -10.46 4.62
CA GLU A 136 13.78 -10.26 5.70
C GLU A 136 12.60 -9.36 5.27
N THR A 137 12.88 -8.14 4.79
CA THR A 137 11.85 -7.19 4.32
C THR A 137 11.12 -7.67 3.07
N LYS A 138 11.81 -8.38 2.16
CA LYS A 138 11.18 -9.06 1.04
C LYS A 138 10.19 -10.12 1.50
N ALA A 139 10.52 -10.88 2.54
CA ALA A 139 9.61 -11.85 3.12
C ALA A 139 8.39 -11.17 3.76
N MET A 140 8.58 -10.06 4.49
CA MET A 140 7.47 -9.26 5.04
C MET A 140 6.55 -8.73 3.93
N TYR A 141 7.11 -8.10 2.89
CA TYR A 141 6.32 -7.64 1.75
C TYR A 141 5.47 -8.77 1.14
N LEU A 142 6.10 -9.91 0.83
CA LEU A 142 5.40 -11.05 0.24
C LEU A 142 4.33 -11.66 1.17
N PHE A 143 4.54 -11.55 2.48
CA PHE A 143 3.56 -11.93 3.48
C PHE A 143 2.40 -10.94 3.46
N SER A 144 2.63 -9.65 3.67
CA SER A 144 1.57 -8.63 3.63
C SER A 144 0.78 -8.60 2.31
N GLN A 145 1.38 -8.95 1.17
CA GLN A 145 0.65 -9.06 -0.10
C GLN A 145 -0.34 -10.24 -0.20
N LYS A 146 -0.35 -11.16 0.76
CA LYS A 146 -1.32 -12.27 0.85
C LYS A 146 -2.41 -12.05 1.90
N HIS A 147 -2.21 -11.05 2.75
CA HIS A 147 -3.03 -10.75 3.92
C HIS A 147 -3.69 -9.39 3.76
N GLN A 148 -4.75 -9.14 4.51
CA GLN A 148 -5.34 -7.81 4.67
C GLN A 148 -5.33 -7.43 6.14
N PHE A 149 -4.15 -7.02 6.62
CA PHE A 149 -4.02 -6.42 7.95
C PHE A 149 -4.89 -5.16 8.05
N VAL A 150 -5.53 -5.01 9.20
CA VAL A 150 -6.34 -3.83 9.52
C VAL A 150 -5.57 -2.91 10.45
N LEU A 151 -5.05 -3.48 11.54
CA LEU A 151 -4.20 -2.80 12.51
C LEU A 151 -2.94 -3.63 12.76
N SER A 152 -1.84 -2.96 13.04
CA SER A 152 -0.53 -3.58 13.24
C SER A 152 0.21 -2.95 14.43
N LEU A 153 1.12 -3.70 15.03
CA LEU A 153 2.05 -3.22 16.04
C LEU A 153 3.48 -3.69 15.71
N SER A 154 4.42 -2.76 15.64
CA SER A 154 5.85 -3.03 15.56
C SER A 154 6.53 -2.68 16.88
N PHE A 155 7.04 -3.69 17.59
CA PHE A 155 7.70 -3.49 18.87
C PHE A 155 9.18 -3.18 18.71
N HIS A 156 9.63 -2.21 19.50
CA HIS A 156 10.98 -1.69 19.54
C HIS A 156 11.42 -1.40 20.99
N SER A 157 12.67 -0.98 21.13
CA SER A 157 13.15 -0.28 22.33
C SER A 157 14.24 0.72 21.92
N TYR A 158 14.06 2.01 22.17
CA TYR A 158 14.21 2.63 23.49
C TYR A 158 13.22 3.81 23.62
N GLY A 159 12.49 3.92 24.74
CA GLY A 159 11.87 5.20 25.11
C GLY A 159 10.50 5.21 25.78
N GLU A 160 9.77 4.09 25.91
CA GLU A 160 8.38 4.10 26.44
C GLU A 160 7.46 5.05 25.65
N ILE A 161 7.41 4.82 24.34
CA ILE A 161 6.77 5.69 23.34
C ILE A 161 5.74 4.90 22.53
N VAL A 162 4.60 5.53 22.27
CA VAL A 162 3.64 5.16 21.23
C VAL A 162 3.85 6.10 20.04
N ASN A 163 4.57 5.63 19.04
CA ASN A 163 4.87 6.37 17.83
C ASN A 163 3.87 6.04 16.72
N TYR A 164 3.26 7.08 16.14
CA TYR A 164 2.31 6.94 15.04
C TYR A 164 2.77 7.68 13.78
N ILE A 165 2.19 7.31 12.63
CA ILE A 165 2.53 7.87 11.31
C ILE A 165 2.12 9.34 11.14
N TRP A 166 2.76 10.11 10.27
CA TRP A 166 3.86 9.68 9.40
C TRP A 166 5.21 9.91 10.06
N ASN A 167 6.16 9.04 9.75
CA ASN A 167 7.55 9.25 10.11
C ASN A 167 8.28 10.08 9.04
N TYR A 168 7.91 9.94 7.77
CA TYR A 168 8.55 10.62 6.66
C TYR A 168 8.12 12.08 6.43
N SER A 169 7.00 12.53 6.99
CA SER A 169 6.37 13.80 6.61
C SER A 169 5.55 14.43 7.74
N PRO A 170 5.54 15.77 7.87
CA PRO A 170 4.67 16.48 8.82
C PRO A 170 3.24 16.71 8.29
N VAL A 171 2.96 16.25 7.06
CA VAL A 171 1.61 16.34 6.50
C VAL A 171 0.75 15.35 7.26
N GLU A 172 -0.33 15.84 7.84
CA GLU A 172 -1.29 15.04 8.60
C GLU A 172 -1.69 13.76 7.85
N PRO A 173 -1.63 12.58 8.50
CA PRO A 173 -1.98 11.34 7.85
C PRO A 173 -3.45 11.28 7.45
N PRO A 174 -3.78 10.51 6.39
CA PRO A 174 -5.17 10.14 6.14
C PRO A 174 -5.77 9.52 7.40
N GLU A 175 -7.01 9.85 7.71
CA GLU A 175 -7.71 9.27 8.86
C GLU A 175 -6.99 9.54 10.21
N SER A 176 -6.21 10.62 10.31
CA SER A 176 -5.48 11.05 11.52
C SER A 176 -6.23 10.91 12.84
N VAL A 177 -7.52 11.26 12.87
CA VAL A 177 -8.34 11.22 14.08
C VAL A 177 -8.41 9.82 14.71
N ILE A 178 -8.53 8.75 13.91
CA ILE A 178 -8.55 7.38 14.46
C ILE A 178 -7.16 6.95 14.91
N ILE A 179 -6.13 7.37 14.16
CA ILE A 179 -4.73 7.07 14.46
C ILE A 179 -4.37 7.65 15.83
N GLU A 180 -4.65 8.94 16.05
CA GLU A 180 -4.43 9.61 17.33
C GLU A 180 -5.26 9.00 18.47
N GLU A 181 -6.56 8.75 18.25
CA GLU A 181 -7.45 8.17 19.27
C GLU A 181 -6.91 6.82 19.76
N TYR A 182 -6.46 5.95 18.86
CA TYR A 182 -5.91 4.65 19.23
C TYR A 182 -4.50 4.76 19.82
N SER A 183 -3.68 5.74 19.39
CA SER A 183 -2.38 6.02 20.03
C SER A 183 -2.56 6.39 21.51
N TYR A 184 -3.43 7.35 21.81
CA TYR A 184 -3.75 7.70 23.20
C TYR A 184 -4.49 6.58 23.93
N GLY A 185 -5.31 5.80 23.21
CA GLY A 185 -5.97 4.60 23.72
C GLY A 185 -4.98 3.57 24.25
N TYR A 186 -3.89 3.30 23.51
CA TYR A 186 -2.79 2.45 23.96
C TYR A 186 -2.07 3.05 25.17
N ALA A 187 -1.66 4.31 25.06
CA ALA A 187 -0.91 5.02 26.09
C ALA A 187 -1.67 5.17 27.42
N ASN A 188 -2.99 5.15 27.41
CA ASN A 188 -3.81 5.22 28.64
C ASN A 188 -3.60 4.03 29.60
N PHE A 189 -3.11 2.89 29.10
CA PHE A 189 -2.85 1.70 29.92
C PHE A 189 -1.50 1.73 30.63
N ASN A 190 -0.47 2.26 29.96
CA ASN A 190 0.92 2.19 30.43
C ASN A 190 1.54 3.55 30.75
N GLY A 191 0.92 4.66 30.31
CA GLY A 191 1.42 6.02 30.52
C GLY A 191 2.52 6.45 29.56
N TYR A 192 2.74 5.72 28.46
CA TYR A 192 3.78 6.01 27.47
C TYR A 192 3.55 7.36 26.78
N GLU A 193 4.65 7.97 26.33
CA GLU A 193 4.58 9.22 25.56
C GLU A 193 4.02 8.93 24.16
N VAL A 194 3.02 9.70 23.72
CA VAL A 194 2.48 9.62 22.36
C VAL A 194 3.16 10.67 21.51
N THR A 195 3.70 10.26 20.35
CA THR A 195 4.37 11.18 19.43
C THR A 195 4.10 10.81 17.97
N GLU A 196 3.99 11.82 17.11
CA GLU A 196 4.02 11.63 15.66
C GLU A 196 5.48 11.39 15.25
N GLY A 197 5.70 10.43 14.36
CA GLY A 197 7.04 10.03 13.92
C GLY A 197 7.89 11.19 13.44
N TYR A 198 7.34 12.03 12.58
CA TYR A 198 8.07 13.19 12.04
C TYR A 198 8.45 14.21 13.13
N ASP A 199 7.56 14.45 14.11
CA ASP A 199 7.82 15.36 15.23
C ASP A 199 8.86 14.80 16.22
N TRP A 200 8.95 13.47 16.35
CA TRP A 200 9.99 12.82 17.13
C TRP A 200 11.35 12.89 16.40
N TYR A 201 11.43 12.26 15.23
CA TYR A 201 12.52 12.40 14.26
C TYR A 201 12.13 11.75 12.92
N GLU A 202 12.47 12.42 11.82
CA GLU A 202 12.15 11.92 10.47
C GLU A 202 12.83 10.56 10.18
N THR A 203 12.04 9.61 9.67
CA THR A 203 12.53 8.32 9.14
C THR A 203 11.88 7.98 7.82
N ARG A 204 12.59 7.22 6.98
CA ARG A 204 12.07 6.77 5.68
C ARG A 204 12.32 5.29 5.44
N GLY A 205 11.36 4.67 4.75
CA GLY A 205 11.42 3.24 4.47
C GLY A 205 11.26 2.36 5.70
N ASP A 206 10.58 2.85 6.74
CA ASP A 206 10.17 2.04 7.89
C ASP A 206 8.90 1.23 7.62
N LEU A 207 8.65 0.23 8.48
CA LEU A 207 7.46 -0.61 8.38
C LEU A 207 6.17 0.18 8.66
N ASN A 208 6.25 1.19 9.53
CA ASN A 208 5.09 1.89 10.04
C ASN A 208 4.40 2.69 8.91
N ASP A 209 5.19 3.47 8.19
CA ASP A 209 4.73 4.24 7.03
C ASP A 209 4.42 3.31 5.84
N TYR A 210 5.17 2.21 5.67
CA TYR A 210 4.86 1.21 4.64
C TYR A 210 3.45 0.62 4.79
N SER A 211 3.05 0.32 6.01
CA SER A 211 1.77 -0.33 6.31
C SER A 211 0.59 0.50 5.81
N MET A 212 0.55 1.78 6.15
CA MET A 212 -0.51 2.66 5.66
C MET A 212 -0.31 3.04 4.19
N GLY A 213 0.93 3.41 3.83
CA GLY A 213 1.31 3.95 2.52
C GLY A 213 1.15 2.98 1.35
N ILE A 214 1.35 1.69 1.61
CA ILE A 214 1.28 0.64 0.59
C ILE A 214 0.08 -0.27 0.85
N ASP A 215 -0.09 -0.78 2.06
CA ASP A 215 -1.04 -1.86 2.36
C ASP A 215 -2.40 -1.38 2.88
N SER A 216 -2.48 -0.11 3.32
CA SER A 216 -3.66 0.52 3.92
C SER A 216 -4.03 -0.03 5.31
N ASP A 217 -3.03 -0.54 6.05
CA ASP A 217 -3.16 -0.94 7.46
C ASP A 217 -2.52 0.10 8.39
N ILE A 218 -3.16 0.39 9.53
CA ILE A 218 -2.62 1.34 10.51
C ILE A 218 -1.65 0.58 11.42
N ASP A 219 -0.38 0.98 11.41
CA ASP A 219 0.66 0.41 12.27
C ASP A 219 1.09 1.44 13.33
N TRP A 220 1.62 0.97 14.45
CA TRP A 220 2.27 1.79 15.47
C TRP A 220 3.62 1.19 15.83
N THR A 221 4.60 2.05 15.97
CA THR A 221 5.88 1.69 16.58
C THR A 221 5.74 1.87 18.10
N ILE A 222 5.92 0.79 18.86
CA ILE A 222 5.84 0.82 20.32
C ILE A 222 7.23 0.59 20.90
N GLU A 223 7.79 1.62 21.52
CA GLU A 223 9.07 1.56 22.24
C GLU A 223 8.81 1.07 23.66
N LEU A 224 9.16 -0.19 23.97
CA LEU A 224 8.67 -0.88 25.18
C LEU A 224 9.42 -0.57 26.49
N ALA A 225 10.62 0.00 26.42
CA ALA A 225 11.48 0.15 27.60
C ALA A 225 12.48 1.30 27.44
N GLU A 226 12.96 1.84 28.57
CA GLU A 226 14.05 2.83 28.63
C GLU A 226 15.46 2.22 28.44
N GLU A 227 15.57 0.95 28.06
CA GLU A 227 16.83 0.27 27.74
C GLU A 227 16.64 -0.62 26.51
N PHE A 228 17.65 -0.70 25.62
CA PHE A 228 17.64 -1.63 24.48
C PHE A 228 17.52 -3.11 24.94
N VAL A 229 18.14 -3.42 26.08
CA VAL A 229 18.12 -4.75 26.70
C VAL A 229 17.88 -4.58 28.20
N PRO A 230 16.62 -4.46 28.64
CA PRO A 230 16.32 -4.34 30.06
C PRO A 230 16.72 -5.62 30.81
N PRO A 231 17.00 -5.55 32.12
CA PRO A 231 17.27 -6.72 32.93
C PRO A 231 16.14 -7.76 32.84
N ALA A 232 16.48 -9.05 32.76
CA ALA A 232 15.48 -10.13 32.65
C ALA A 232 14.41 -10.11 33.77
N SER A 233 14.73 -9.54 34.94
CA SER A 233 13.77 -9.36 36.03
C SER A 233 12.65 -8.34 35.75
N GLN A 234 12.78 -7.51 34.70
CA GLN A 234 11.78 -6.52 34.30
C GLN A 234 10.85 -7.02 33.20
N ILE A 235 11.14 -8.15 32.55
CA ILE A 235 10.33 -8.67 31.43
C ILE A 235 8.86 -8.83 31.84
N ASP A 236 8.59 -9.45 32.98
CA ASP A 236 7.22 -9.65 33.48
C ASP A 236 6.52 -8.31 33.79
N THR A 237 7.26 -7.32 34.26
CA THR A 237 6.72 -5.97 34.53
C THR A 237 6.32 -5.29 33.23
N ILE A 238 7.23 -5.24 32.25
CA ILE A 238 6.98 -4.63 30.94
C ILE A 238 5.82 -5.34 30.23
N TRP A 239 5.73 -6.67 30.34
CA TRP A 239 4.58 -7.42 29.85
C TRP A 239 3.27 -7.01 30.50
N LEU A 240 3.22 -6.95 31.83
CA LEU A 240 1.99 -6.60 32.55
C LEU A 240 1.54 -5.16 32.27
N GLU A 241 2.47 -4.25 32.02
CA GLU A 241 2.19 -2.85 31.65
C GLU A 241 1.57 -2.74 30.25
N ASN A 242 2.03 -3.56 29.29
CA ASN A 242 1.62 -3.45 27.89
C ASN A 242 0.50 -4.41 27.49
N LYS A 243 0.28 -5.51 28.21
CA LYS A 243 -0.67 -6.57 27.85
C LYS A 243 -2.05 -6.01 27.50
N ASP A 244 -2.65 -5.22 28.39
CA ASP A 244 -4.01 -4.72 28.18
C ASP A 244 -4.07 -3.68 27.03
N ALA A 245 -2.98 -2.93 26.82
CA ALA A 245 -2.84 -2.00 25.68
C ALA A 245 -2.79 -2.75 24.33
N ILE A 246 -2.11 -3.88 24.29
CA ILE A 246 -2.03 -4.74 23.10
C ILE A 246 -3.40 -5.36 22.79
N LEU A 247 -4.07 -5.90 23.81
CA LEU A 247 -5.43 -6.46 23.66
C LEU A 247 -6.43 -5.38 23.20
N TYR A 248 -6.26 -4.14 23.66
CA TYR A 248 -7.05 -3.00 23.18
C TYR A 248 -6.93 -2.81 21.66
N ILE A 249 -5.72 -2.84 21.09
CA ILE A 249 -5.53 -2.70 19.63
C ILE A 249 -6.13 -3.91 18.88
N ILE A 250 -5.90 -5.13 19.35
CA ILE A 250 -6.49 -6.34 18.75
C ILE A 250 -8.03 -6.26 18.75
N LYS A 251 -8.61 -5.76 19.85
CA LYS A 251 -10.05 -5.52 19.93
C LYS A 251 -10.50 -4.47 18.92
N LYS A 252 -9.82 -3.31 18.84
CA LYS A 252 -10.14 -2.21 17.93
C LYS A 252 -10.03 -2.58 16.45
N ALA A 253 -9.25 -3.60 16.08
CA ALA A 253 -9.16 -4.08 14.71
C ALA A 253 -10.50 -4.57 14.12
N GLY A 254 -11.47 -4.98 14.96
CA GLY A 254 -12.82 -5.32 14.49
C GLY A 254 -13.87 -4.24 14.73
N GLN A 255 -13.46 -3.01 15.01
CA GLN A 255 -14.35 -1.85 14.92
C GLN A 255 -14.22 -1.23 13.54
N GLY A 256 -15.34 -1.00 12.86
CA GLY A 256 -15.35 -0.33 11.55
C GLY A 256 -16.35 -0.97 10.59
N VAL A 257 -15.92 -1.23 9.36
CA VAL A 257 -16.78 -1.77 8.29
C VAL A 257 -16.11 -2.94 7.58
N GLY A 258 -16.92 -3.90 7.14
CA GLY A 258 -16.43 -4.98 6.27
C GLY A 258 -17.50 -5.57 5.37
N GLY A 259 -17.08 -6.31 4.35
CA GLY A 259 -17.96 -6.99 3.40
C GLY A 259 -17.19 -7.79 2.36
N ILE A 260 -17.91 -8.44 1.43
CA ILE A 260 -17.32 -9.21 0.34
C ILE A 260 -17.81 -8.65 -1.00
N ILE A 261 -16.89 -8.26 -1.86
CA ILE A 261 -17.22 -7.67 -3.16
C ILE A 261 -17.40 -8.78 -4.19
N LYS A 262 -18.56 -8.81 -4.86
CA LYS A 262 -18.93 -9.87 -5.81
C LYS A 262 -19.44 -9.33 -7.14
N ASP A 263 -19.27 -10.12 -8.18
CA ASP A 263 -19.84 -9.86 -9.49
C ASP A 263 -21.33 -10.22 -9.50
N SER A 264 -22.19 -9.28 -9.90
CA SER A 264 -23.65 -9.44 -9.87
C SER A 264 -24.20 -10.52 -10.80
N ALA A 265 -23.46 -10.89 -11.85
CA ALA A 265 -23.91 -11.87 -12.84
C ALA A 265 -23.42 -13.30 -12.52
N THR A 266 -22.23 -13.43 -11.96
CA THR A 266 -21.57 -14.72 -11.72
C THR A 266 -21.56 -15.14 -10.26
N GLY A 267 -21.67 -14.19 -9.32
CA GLY A 267 -21.50 -14.41 -7.89
C GLY A 267 -20.05 -14.62 -7.44
N ASN A 268 -19.09 -14.55 -8.37
CA ASN A 268 -17.66 -14.69 -8.05
C ASN A 268 -17.15 -13.45 -7.31
N CYS A 269 -16.16 -13.64 -6.44
CA CYS A 269 -15.50 -12.53 -5.76
C CYS A 269 -14.73 -11.62 -6.72
N ILE A 270 -14.71 -10.33 -6.41
CA ILE A 270 -13.94 -9.29 -7.09
C ILE A 270 -12.80 -8.90 -6.16
N THR A 271 -11.60 -9.35 -6.49
CA THR A 271 -10.37 -9.05 -5.79
C THR A 271 -9.75 -7.77 -6.36
N ASN A 272 -8.86 -7.14 -5.59
CA ASN A 272 -8.12 -5.95 -6.01
C ASN A 272 -9.03 -4.76 -6.41
N ALA A 273 -10.10 -4.54 -5.67
CA ALA A 273 -10.94 -3.35 -5.79
C ALA A 273 -10.36 -2.19 -4.97
N HIS A 274 -10.64 -0.97 -5.40
CA HIS A 274 -10.43 0.25 -4.65
C HIS A 274 -11.66 0.59 -3.82
N ILE A 275 -11.42 0.95 -2.57
CA ILE A 275 -12.44 1.27 -1.59
C ILE A 275 -12.11 2.64 -1.00
N ILE A 276 -13.03 3.58 -1.09
CA ILE A 276 -12.86 4.96 -0.60
C ILE A 276 -13.95 5.23 0.42
N ILE A 277 -13.59 5.82 1.56
CA ILE A 277 -14.52 6.14 2.65
C ILE A 277 -14.76 7.64 2.69
N GLU A 278 -15.98 8.10 2.41
CA GLU A 278 -16.33 9.51 2.66
C GLU A 278 -16.56 9.73 4.15
N PRO A 279 -16.03 10.80 4.77
CA PRO A 279 -15.45 12.01 4.12
C PRO A 279 -13.95 11.96 3.77
N TYR A 280 -13.24 10.88 4.08
CA TYR A 280 -11.80 10.69 3.83
C TYR A 280 -11.51 10.29 2.37
N ASN A 281 -11.78 11.21 1.44
CA ASN A 281 -11.71 10.96 -0.01
C ASN A 281 -10.30 10.98 -0.62
N ASN A 282 -9.28 11.21 0.19
CA ASN A 282 -7.88 11.37 -0.24
C ASN A 282 -7.04 10.10 -0.04
N TRP A 283 -7.64 9.01 0.44
CA TRP A 283 -6.97 7.74 0.62
C TRP A 283 -7.76 6.57 0.00
N VAL A 284 -7.06 5.46 -0.25
CA VAL A 284 -7.64 4.28 -0.87
C VAL A 284 -7.32 3.03 -0.06
N HIS A 285 -8.37 2.29 0.27
CA HIS A 285 -8.30 0.97 0.87
C HIS A 285 -8.48 -0.09 -0.23
N PHE A 286 -8.11 -1.32 0.07
CA PHE A 286 -8.09 -2.40 -0.90
C PHE A 286 -8.95 -3.58 -0.45
N SER A 287 -9.54 -4.30 -1.41
CA SER A 287 -10.10 -5.62 -1.12
C SER A 287 -9.03 -6.71 -1.15
N ASN A 288 -9.25 -7.73 -0.33
CA ASN A 288 -8.38 -8.88 -0.17
C ASN A 288 -8.14 -9.55 -1.54
N PRO A 289 -6.86 -9.82 -1.88
CA PRO A 289 -6.49 -10.36 -3.19
C PRO A 289 -6.94 -11.83 -3.41
N ASN A 290 -7.34 -12.54 -2.36
CA ASN A 290 -7.71 -13.97 -2.42
C ASN A 290 -9.22 -14.17 -2.54
N ASP A 291 -10.01 -13.42 -1.77
CA ASP A 291 -11.45 -13.67 -1.61
C ASP A 291 -12.34 -12.44 -1.81
N GLY A 292 -11.76 -11.27 -2.05
CA GLY A 292 -12.48 -10.01 -2.28
C GLY A 292 -13.21 -9.48 -1.04
N SER A 293 -12.93 -10.01 0.14
CA SER A 293 -13.33 -9.42 1.41
C SER A 293 -12.62 -8.09 1.66
N PHE A 294 -13.11 -7.29 2.60
CA PHE A 294 -12.37 -6.15 3.12
C PHE A 294 -12.80 -5.83 4.54
N PHE A 295 -11.88 -5.24 5.30
CA PHE A 295 -12.08 -4.70 6.63
C PHE A 295 -11.33 -3.37 6.74
N ILE A 296 -12.01 -2.35 7.25
CA ILE A 296 -11.45 -0.99 7.41
C ILE A 296 -11.82 -0.51 8.80
N SER A 297 -10.82 -0.11 9.60
CA SER A 297 -11.06 0.44 10.93
C SER A 297 -11.57 1.86 10.86
N LEU A 298 -12.65 2.16 11.56
CA LEU A 298 -13.28 3.48 11.59
C LEU A 298 -13.79 3.78 13.00
N LEU A 299 -13.78 5.06 13.37
CA LEU A 299 -14.46 5.52 14.58
C LEU A 299 -15.99 5.46 14.41
N PRO A 300 -16.77 5.51 15.51
CA PRO A 300 -18.22 5.57 15.41
C PRO A 300 -18.68 6.81 14.63
N GLY A 301 -19.54 6.60 13.64
CA GLY A 301 -19.95 7.65 12.73
C GLY A 301 -20.75 7.14 11.54
N ASP A 302 -21.26 8.08 10.75
CA ASP A 302 -21.96 7.80 9.50
C ASP A 302 -21.02 8.07 8.32
N TYR A 303 -20.91 7.09 7.42
CA TYR A 303 -19.95 7.09 6.32
C TYR A 303 -20.62 6.70 5.00
N THR A 304 -19.95 6.98 3.89
CA THR A 304 -20.29 6.41 2.58
C THR A 304 -19.10 5.67 1.99
N LEU A 305 -19.29 4.38 1.73
CA LEU A 305 -18.36 3.52 1.04
C LEU A 305 -18.51 3.72 -0.47
N LYS A 306 -17.42 4.05 -1.17
CA LYS A 306 -17.36 3.99 -2.65
C LYS A 306 -16.47 2.85 -3.08
N ILE A 307 -16.97 2.00 -3.97
CA ILE A 307 -16.25 0.83 -4.47
C ILE A 307 -16.04 0.98 -5.97
N LYS A 308 -14.78 0.93 -6.39
CA LYS A 308 -14.34 0.95 -7.79
C LYS A 308 -13.55 -0.31 -8.10
N ALA A 309 -13.81 -0.91 -9.26
CA ALA A 309 -13.06 -2.07 -9.75
C ALA A 309 -13.00 -2.06 -11.27
N ASP A 310 -11.87 -2.46 -11.85
CA ASP A 310 -11.67 -2.45 -13.30
C ASP A 310 -12.76 -3.23 -14.04
N GLY A 311 -13.47 -2.55 -14.95
CA GLY A 311 -14.55 -3.14 -15.75
C GLY A 311 -15.91 -3.24 -15.05
N TYR A 312 -16.07 -2.61 -13.88
CA TYR A 312 -17.33 -2.56 -13.14
C TYR A 312 -17.79 -1.12 -12.94
N ALA A 313 -19.10 -0.95 -12.78
CA ALA A 313 -19.69 0.33 -12.39
C ALA A 313 -19.41 0.59 -10.91
N GLU A 314 -19.03 1.83 -10.60
CA GLU A 314 -18.89 2.31 -9.22
C GLU A 314 -20.18 2.07 -8.44
N ARG A 315 -20.03 1.68 -7.17
CA ARG A 315 -21.14 1.50 -6.24
C ARG A 315 -20.88 2.23 -4.93
N ASN A 316 -21.88 3.01 -4.51
CA ASN A 316 -21.85 3.79 -3.28
C ASN A 316 -22.85 3.23 -2.26
N ILE A 317 -22.43 3.09 -1.00
CA ILE A 317 -23.23 2.50 0.09
C ILE A 317 -23.03 3.31 1.35
N SER A 318 -24.11 3.84 1.92
CA SER A 318 -24.06 4.50 3.23
C SER A 318 -24.20 3.48 4.37
N PHE A 319 -23.45 3.67 5.44
CA PHE A 319 -23.45 2.81 6.62
C PHE A 319 -23.08 3.60 7.88
N THR A 320 -23.35 3.02 9.04
CA THR A 320 -23.02 3.59 10.35
C THR A 320 -22.09 2.62 11.07
N VAL A 321 -21.05 3.14 11.70
CA VAL A 321 -20.16 2.39 12.60
C VAL A 321 -20.56 2.67 14.04
N TYR A 322 -20.57 1.63 14.88
CA TYR A 322 -20.79 1.76 16.32
C TYR A 322 -19.54 1.36 17.10
N GLU A 323 -19.42 1.89 18.32
CA GLU A 323 -18.32 1.61 19.24
C GLU A 323 -18.09 0.10 19.39
N ASP A 324 -16.83 -0.32 19.30
CA ASP A 324 -16.37 -1.70 19.46
C ASP A 324 -17.10 -2.72 18.58
N SER A 325 -17.58 -2.31 17.39
CA SER A 325 -18.38 -3.17 16.52
C SER A 325 -17.99 -3.10 15.04
N LEU A 326 -18.15 -4.25 14.36
CA LEU A 326 -18.04 -4.35 12.92
C LEU A 326 -19.40 -4.16 12.27
N THR A 327 -19.53 -3.15 11.43
CA THR A 327 -20.65 -3.02 10.51
C THR A 327 -20.44 -3.92 9.31
N TRP A 328 -20.99 -5.13 9.38
CA TRP A 328 -20.93 -6.10 8.29
C TRP A 328 -21.97 -5.82 7.21
N LEU A 329 -21.49 -5.50 6.00
CA LEU A 329 -22.34 -5.20 4.83
C LEU A 329 -22.73 -6.46 4.03
N GLY A 330 -22.12 -7.61 4.32
CA GLY A 330 -22.33 -8.86 3.59
C GLY A 330 -21.83 -8.80 2.15
N ASP A 331 -22.54 -9.47 1.26
CA ASP A 331 -22.20 -9.52 -0.16
C ASP A 331 -22.57 -8.22 -0.90
N ILE A 332 -21.56 -7.55 -1.46
CA ILE A 332 -21.70 -6.31 -2.21
C ILE A 332 -21.50 -6.58 -3.70
N TYR A 333 -22.60 -6.62 -4.43
CA TYR A 333 -22.61 -6.89 -5.87
C TYR A 333 -22.27 -5.67 -6.75
N LEU A 334 -21.21 -5.76 -7.57
CA LEU A 334 -20.89 -4.81 -8.64
C LEU A 334 -21.37 -5.32 -9.99
N THR A 335 -21.78 -4.38 -10.86
CA THR A 335 -22.26 -4.70 -12.22
C THR A 335 -21.19 -4.41 -13.26
N ARG A 336 -20.92 -5.37 -14.15
CA ARG A 336 -19.95 -5.19 -15.24
C ARG A 336 -20.39 -4.07 -16.19
N ILE A 337 -19.42 -3.27 -16.62
CA ILE A 337 -19.58 -2.35 -17.74
C ILE A 337 -19.10 -3.05 -19.00
N GLN A 338 -19.90 -3.00 -20.06
CA GLN A 338 -19.44 -3.43 -21.38
C GLN A 338 -18.64 -2.30 -22.04
N THR A 339 -17.32 -2.49 -22.16
CA THR A 339 -16.46 -1.59 -22.92
C THR A 339 -15.94 -2.28 -24.17
N LEU A 340 -15.82 -1.53 -25.28
CA LEU A 340 -15.24 -2.03 -26.52
C LEU A 340 -13.71 -2.21 -26.43
N THR A 341 -13.09 -1.52 -25.48
CA THR A 341 -11.65 -1.54 -25.17
C THR A 341 -11.48 -1.71 -23.66
N PRO A 342 -11.27 -2.95 -23.18
CA PRO A 342 -11.00 -3.21 -21.78
C PRO A 342 -9.74 -2.48 -21.33
N LYS A 343 -9.84 -1.82 -20.18
CA LYS A 343 -8.79 -1.03 -19.54
C LYS A 343 -8.52 -1.60 -18.15
N ILE A 344 -7.25 -1.71 -17.78
CA ILE A 344 -6.81 -2.12 -16.46
C ILE A 344 -5.92 -1.04 -15.88
N ASN A 345 -6.27 -0.54 -14.71
CA ASN A 345 -5.59 0.59 -14.10
C ASN A 345 -4.50 0.16 -13.13
N GLY A 346 -3.69 1.13 -12.73
CA GLY A 346 -2.81 1.00 -11.57
C GLY A 346 -3.64 0.69 -10.33
N TYR A 347 -3.32 -0.41 -9.65
CA TYR A 347 -4.09 -0.89 -8.51
C TYR A 347 -3.46 -0.50 -7.19
N LYS A 348 -2.16 -0.76 -6.99
CA LYS A 348 -1.52 -0.57 -5.69
C LYS A 348 -0.06 -0.18 -5.88
N PHE A 349 0.43 0.75 -5.06
CA PHE A 349 1.86 1.00 -5.00
C PHE A 349 2.59 -0.23 -4.46
N VAL A 350 3.88 -0.31 -4.75
CA VAL A 350 4.75 -1.36 -4.25
C VAL A 350 6.01 -0.76 -3.66
N TRP A 351 6.52 0.25 -4.35
CA TRP A 351 7.41 1.22 -3.77
C TRP A 351 7.13 2.61 -4.34
N CYS A 352 7.52 3.63 -3.59
CA CYS A 352 7.44 5.04 -3.90
C CYS A 352 8.70 5.72 -3.32
N ASN A 353 9.45 6.40 -4.17
CA ASN A 353 10.63 7.20 -3.82
C ASN A 353 10.40 8.58 -4.41
N THR A 354 10.10 9.56 -3.56
CA THR A 354 9.87 10.96 -3.96
C THR A 354 10.65 11.88 -3.04
N ASP A 355 10.96 13.07 -3.52
CA ASP A 355 11.75 14.05 -2.78
C ASP A 355 11.05 14.50 -1.48
N PRO A 356 11.74 14.48 -0.31
CA PRO A 356 11.22 14.93 0.99
C PRO A 356 10.62 16.34 0.99
N TYR A 357 11.17 17.27 0.19
CA TYR A 357 10.75 18.67 0.22
C TYR A 357 9.59 19.00 -0.72
N ASP A 358 9.26 18.06 -1.60
CA ASP A 358 8.18 18.19 -2.57
C ASP A 358 6.84 17.92 -1.87
N CYS A 359 6.74 16.89 -1.01
CA CYS A 359 5.49 16.59 -0.29
C CYS A 359 5.06 17.71 0.68
N MET A 360 6.01 18.52 1.18
CA MET A 360 5.71 19.68 2.04
C MET A 360 5.11 20.87 1.26
N ASN A 361 5.29 20.94 -0.06
CA ASN A 361 4.91 22.10 -0.89
C ASN A 361 3.89 21.78 -2.00
N THR A 362 3.70 20.50 -2.35
CA THR A 362 2.85 20.04 -3.47
C THR A 362 1.46 19.58 -3.09
N TYR A 363 1.20 19.22 -1.82
CA TYR A 363 -0.04 18.56 -1.40
C TYR A 363 -0.44 17.34 -2.27
N THR A 364 0.53 16.67 -2.90
CA THR A 364 0.29 15.45 -3.68
C THR A 364 0.36 14.23 -2.77
N LEU A 365 -0.49 13.24 -3.01
CA LEU A 365 -0.53 12.00 -2.23
C LEU A 365 -0.35 10.81 -3.16
N SER A 366 0.31 9.76 -2.68
CA SER A 366 0.56 8.58 -3.48
C SER A 366 -0.72 7.94 -4.07
N PRO A 367 -1.87 7.84 -3.35
CA PRO A 367 -3.09 7.26 -3.94
C PRO A 367 -3.65 8.01 -5.15
N PHE A 368 -3.27 9.28 -5.37
CA PHE A 368 -3.75 10.05 -6.51
C PHE A 368 -3.27 9.49 -7.84
N ALA A 369 -2.19 8.71 -7.85
CA ALA A 369 -1.69 8.04 -9.05
C ALA A 369 -2.35 6.66 -9.34
N LEU A 370 -3.37 6.27 -8.56
CA LEU A 370 -4.05 4.98 -8.67
C LEU A 370 -5.45 5.13 -9.28
N GLY A 371 -5.88 4.09 -10.00
CA GLY A 371 -7.21 4.05 -10.61
C GLY A 371 -7.27 4.77 -11.96
N GLU A 372 -8.43 5.37 -12.24
CA GLU A 372 -8.67 6.11 -13.48
C GLU A 372 -8.09 7.52 -13.35
N PRO A 373 -7.59 8.13 -14.45
CA PRO A 373 -7.13 9.51 -14.43
C PRO A 373 -8.27 10.44 -14.01
N ASP A 374 -8.02 11.24 -12.97
CA ASP A 374 -9.00 12.16 -12.38
C ASP A 374 -8.46 13.59 -12.20
N GLY A 375 -7.19 13.80 -12.56
CA GLY A 375 -6.53 15.11 -12.52
C GLY A 375 -5.91 15.43 -11.16
N HIS A 376 -6.06 14.56 -10.16
CA HIS A 376 -5.17 14.53 -9.01
C HIS A 376 -3.92 13.72 -9.38
N PHE A 377 -2.76 14.11 -8.87
CA PHE A 377 -1.51 13.47 -9.26
C PHE A 377 -0.55 13.34 -8.10
N LEU A 378 0.40 12.42 -8.25
CA LEU A 378 1.60 12.30 -7.43
C LEU A 378 2.77 12.95 -8.18
N SER A 379 3.40 13.97 -7.60
CA SER A 379 4.63 14.51 -8.18
C SER A 379 5.81 13.59 -7.89
N ILE A 380 6.48 13.14 -8.94
CA ILE A 380 7.66 12.27 -8.87
C ILE A 380 8.90 13.14 -9.07
N ALA A 381 9.23 13.90 -8.03
CA ALA A 381 10.28 14.91 -8.09
C ALA A 381 11.71 14.39 -7.88
N THR A 382 12.68 15.23 -8.23
CA THR A 382 14.11 15.02 -7.98
C THR A 382 14.69 16.19 -7.21
N SER A 383 15.32 15.95 -6.05
CA SER A 383 16.17 16.96 -5.40
C SER A 383 17.66 16.73 -5.62
N THR A 384 18.38 17.85 -5.63
CA THR A 384 19.78 17.92 -5.21
C THR A 384 19.83 18.67 -3.88
N TYR A 385 20.06 17.96 -2.77
CA TYR A 385 20.31 18.61 -1.49
C TYR A 385 21.65 19.35 -1.55
N TRP A 386 21.68 20.65 -1.18
CA TRP A 386 22.90 21.45 -1.12
C TRP A 386 23.83 20.94 0.00
N GLY A 387 24.56 19.85 -0.28
CA GLY A 387 25.49 19.23 0.65
C GLY A 387 25.61 17.72 0.52
N SER A 388 24.64 17.03 -0.10
CA SER A 388 24.74 15.59 -0.40
C SER A 388 25.24 15.40 -1.83
N MET A 389 26.17 14.46 -2.05
CA MET A 389 26.65 14.11 -3.40
C MET A 389 25.72 13.09 -4.07
N ILE A 390 24.46 12.96 -3.62
CA ILE A 390 23.51 11.96 -4.10
C ILE A 390 22.45 12.67 -4.93
N ASN A 391 22.42 12.37 -6.23
CA ASN A 391 21.32 12.75 -7.11
C ASN A 391 20.20 11.73 -6.89
N TYR A 392 19.09 12.14 -6.27
CA TYR A 392 17.93 11.26 -6.13
C TYR A 392 17.08 11.33 -7.38
N THR A 393 16.75 10.16 -7.94
CA THR A 393 15.79 10.05 -9.04
C THR A 393 14.45 9.65 -8.45
N GLY A 394 13.44 10.51 -8.48
CA GLY A 394 12.10 10.11 -8.09
C GLY A 394 11.62 8.93 -8.93
N GLU A 395 11.05 7.93 -8.27
CA GLU A 395 10.52 6.75 -8.93
C GLU A 395 9.41 6.06 -8.16
N VAL A 396 8.53 5.39 -8.91
CA VAL A 396 7.42 4.62 -8.34
C VAL A 396 7.30 3.28 -9.05
N VAL A 397 6.81 2.26 -8.32
CA VAL A 397 6.33 1.01 -8.91
C VAL A 397 4.90 0.79 -8.50
N ILE A 398 4.06 0.59 -9.52
CA ILE A 398 2.64 0.32 -9.38
C ILE A 398 2.35 -1.10 -9.89
N LYS A 399 1.67 -1.87 -9.05
CA LYS A 399 1.09 -3.19 -9.36
C LYS A 399 -0.25 -3.00 -10.05
N LEU A 400 -0.50 -3.75 -11.11
CA LEU A 400 -1.80 -3.83 -11.80
C LEU A 400 -2.74 -4.79 -11.05
N SER A 401 -4.06 -4.61 -11.21
CA SER A 401 -5.08 -5.44 -10.55
C SER A 401 -5.02 -6.92 -10.94
N LYS A 402 -4.37 -7.25 -12.07
CA LYS A 402 -4.10 -8.61 -12.54
C LYS A 402 -2.99 -8.64 -13.59
N LYS A 403 -2.47 -9.83 -13.91
CA LYS A 403 -1.53 -10.03 -15.03
C LYS A 403 -2.20 -9.71 -16.36
N ILE A 404 -1.56 -8.87 -17.17
CA ILE A 404 -2.06 -8.41 -18.46
C ILE A 404 -1.21 -8.94 -19.60
N PRO A 405 -1.81 -9.57 -20.63
CA PRO A 405 -1.04 -10.03 -21.79
C PRO A 405 -0.36 -8.87 -22.49
N THR A 406 0.87 -9.07 -22.97
CA THR A 406 1.64 -8.03 -23.68
C THR A 406 1.23 -7.90 -25.14
N ASN A 407 0.85 -9.02 -25.77
CA ASN A 407 0.38 -9.03 -27.14
C ASN A 407 -0.91 -8.21 -27.31
N ASN A 408 -0.88 -7.28 -28.26
CA ASN A 408 -2.00 -6.39 -28.56
C ASN A 408 -2.43 -5.53 -27.36
N SER A 409 -1.50 -5.20 -26.47
CA SER A 409 -1.76 -4.31 -25.34
C SER A 409 -0.92 -3.05 -25.44
N MET A 410 -1.43 -1.97 -24.88
CA MET A 410 -0.77 -0.68 -24.85
C MET A 410 -0.85 -0.11 -23.44
N LEU A 411 0.30 0.23 -22.87
CA LEU A 411 0.41 1.00 -21.64
C LEU A 411 0.22 2.49 -21.97
N VAL A 412 -0.53 3.18 -21.15
CA VAL A 412 -0.69 4.64 -21.14
C VAL A 412 -0.28 5.13 -19.77
N VAL A 413 0.53 6.19 -19.74
CA VAL A 413 0.92 6.92 -18.54
C VAL A 413 0.31 8.30 -18.66
N TYR A 414 -0.47 8.70 -17.66
CA TYR A 414 -1.22 9.96 -17.64
C TYR A 414 -0.47 10.95 -16.76
N GLU A 415 -0.29 12.15 -17.29
CA GLU A 415 0.29 13.31 -16.61
C GLU A 415 -0.84 14.19 -16.09
N GLY A 416 -0.75 14.63 -14.83
CA GLY A 416 -1.57 15.68 -14.25
C GLY A 416 -1.07 17.06 -14.70
N ASP A 417 -1.99 17.98 -14.99
CA ASP A 417 -1.61 19.32 -15.46
C ASP A 417 -1.38 20.28 -14.28
N ASP A 418 -0.12 20.51 -13.94
CA ASP A 418 0.32 21.56 -12.99
C ASP A 418 0.58 22.92 -13.68
N GLY A 419 0.36 23.00 -14.99
CA GLY A 419 0.65 24.15 -15.83
C GLY A 419 2.07 24.18 -16.41
N HIS A 420 2.89 23.15 -16.20
CA HIS A 420 4.25 23.02 -16.73
C HIS A 420 4.31 22.07 -17.93
N PRO A 421 4.77 22.55 -19.11
CA PRO A 421 4.88 21.68 -20.27
C PRO A 421 6.19 20.89 -20.29
N ASN A 422 6.12 19.66 -20.80
CA ASN A 422 7.25 18.79 -21.19
C ASN A 422 7.95 18.07 -20.02
N GLU A 423 7.20 17.58 -19.04
CA GLU A 423 7.73 16.66 -18.04
C GLU A 423 8.03 15.30 -18.67
N LYS A 424 9.15 14.68 -18.27
CA LYS A 424 9.66 13.47 -18.92
C LYS A 424 9.90 12.36 -17.92
N PHE A 425 9.63 11.15 -18.38
CA PHE A 425 9.80 9.95 -17.59
C PHE A 425 10.39 8.81 -18.43
N LYS A 426 10.98 7.86 -17.72
CA LYS A 426 11.33 6.55 -18.22
C LYS A 426 10.32 5.55 -17.70
N VAL A 427 9.91 4.63 -18.56
CA VAL A 427 9.00 3.55 -18.19
C VAL A 427 9.67 2.19 -18.33
N TYR A 428 9.49 1.36 -17.31
CA TYR A 428 9.90 -0.03 -17.29
C TYR A 428 8.70 -0.91 -16.91
N ILE A 429 8.75 -2.16 -17.35
CA ILE A 429 7.71 -3.15 -17.07
C ILE A 429 8.32 -4.45 -16.56
N SER A 430 7.54 -5.21 -15.80
CA SER A 430 7.91 -6.55 -15.35
C SER A 430 6.69 -7.42 -15.06
N ASP A 431 6.88 -8.74 -15.09
CA ASP A 431 5.93 -9.74 -14.60
C ASP A 431 6.15 -10.09 -13.11
N THR A 432 7.30 -9.68 -12.55
CA THR A 432 7.74 -9.95 -11.17
C THR A 432 8.47 -8.73 -10.59
N LEU A 433 8.32 -8.48 -9.29
CA LEU A 433 8.89 -7.29 -8.65
C LEU A 433 10.42 -7.32 -8.54
N PHE A 434 10.97 -8.43 -8.06
CA PHE A 434 12.37 -8.51 -7.59
C PHE A 434 13.39 -9.02 -8.64
N ASN A 435 12.99 -9.14 -9.90
CA ASN A 435 13.84 -9.70 -10.95
C ASN A 435 14.10 -8.69 -12.08
N SER A 436 13.86 -9.08 -13.32
CA SER A 436 14.22 -8.33 -14.51
C SER A 436 13.20 -7.23 -14.82
N TRP A 437 13.69 -6.00 -14.97
CA TRP A 437 12.93 -4.89 -15.51
C TRP A 437 13.25 -4.71 -16.99
N HIS A 438 12.22 -4.65 -17.84
CA HIS A 438 12.39 -4.32 -19.25
C HIS A 438 12.15 -2.83 -19.46
N PHE A 439 13.15 -2.12 -19.96
CA PHE A 439 13.01 -0.73 -20.37
C PHE A 439 12.12 -0.65 -21.60
N LEU A 440 10.99 0.05 -21.47
CA LEU A 440 9.98 0.16 -22.51
C LEU A 440 10.15 1.43 -23.36
N GLY A 441 10.65 2.52 -22.77
CA GLY A 441 10.97 3.75 -23.49
C GLY A 441 11.01 4.99 -22.62
N ASN A 442 11.31 6.12 -23.25
CA ASN A 442 11.14 7.46 -22.66
C ASN A 442 9.79 8.03 -23.11
N GLY A 443 9.07 8.69 -22.21
CA GLY A 443 7.82 9.41 -22.46
C GLY A 443 7.92 10.88 -22.08
N GLU A 444 6.95 11.65 -22.55
CA GLU A 444 6.78 13.07 -22.23
C GLU A 444 5.29 13.38 -22.12
N GLY A 445 4.92 14.02 -21.02
CA GLY A 445 3.54 14.24 -20.59
C GLY A 445 2.67 12.99 -20.59
N THR A 446 1.42 13.08 -21.05
CA THR A 446 0.62 11.87 -21.31
C THR A 446 1.12 11.16 -22.58
N ASP A 447 1.70 9.96 -22.41
CA ASP A 447 2.28 9.16 -23.51
C ASP A 447 1.88 7.68 -23.43
N SER A 448 2.11 6.94 -24.53
CA SER A 448 1.72 5.53 -24.67
C SER A 448 2.73 4.63 -25.36
N PHE A 449 2.73 3.37 -24.94
CA PHE A 449 3.74 2.38 -25.28
C PHE A 449 3.10 1.04 -25.64
N TYR A 450 3.32 0.57 -26.86
CA TYR A 450 2.92 -0.78 -27.27
C TYR A 450 3.76 -1.82 -26.53
N LEU A 451 3.10 -2.84 -26.01
CA LEU A 451 3.75 -3.94 -25.31
C LEU A 451 4.13 -5.10 -26.25
N ASN A 452 3.84 -4.99 -27.55
CA ASN A 452 4.21 -6.01 -28.53
C ASN A 452 5.74 -6.17 -28.63
N GLY A 453 6.23 -7.41 -28.48
CA GLY A 453 7.65 -7.74 -28.66
C GLY A 453 8.53 -7.55 -27.43
N VAL A 454 7.94 -7.19 -26.28
CA VAL A 454 8.64 -7.22 -24.98
C VAL A 454 8.91 -8.68 -24.55
N PRO A 455 9.90 -8.96 -23.68
CA PRO A 455 10.34 -10.33 -23.38
C PRO A 455 9.40 -11.13 -22.47
N TYR A 456 8.19 -10.63 -22.21
CA TYR A 456 7.23 -11.22 -21.29
C TYR A 456 5.92 -11.53 -22.01
N ASP A 457 5.27 -12.64 -21.66
CA ASP A 457 3.91 -12.96 -22.15
C ASP A 457 2.85 -12.08 -21.48
N SER A 458 3.14 -11.64 -20.25
CA SER A 458 2.27 -10.76 -19.46
C SER A 458 3.09 -9.84 -18.57
N ILE A 459 2.50 -8.72 -18.14
CA ILE A 459 3.07 -7.82 -17.13
C ILE A 459 2.16 -7.74 -15.91
N LEU A 460 2.74 -7.41 -14.76
CA LEU A 460 2.02 -7.13 -13.51
C LEU A 460 2.47 -5.81 -12.87
N TYR A 461 3.68 -5.35 -13.17
CA TYR A 461 4.29 -4.18 -12.56
C TYR A 461 4.74 -3.19 -13.62
N VAL A 462 4.53 -1.91 -13.32
CA VAL A 462 5.01 -0.77 -14.12
C VAL A 462 5.85 0.10 -13.20
N ARG A 463 7.06 0.46 -13.65
CA ARG A 463 7.96 1.39 -12.96
C ARG A 463 8.05 2.67 -13.77
N ILE A 464 7.79 3.80 -13.12
CA ILE A 464 7.95 5.13 -13.69
C ILE A 464 9.11 5.81 -12.95
N VAL A 465 10.05 6.35 -13.70
CA VAL A 465 11.26 7.01 -13.17
C VAL A 465 11.36 8.39 -13.81
N ASN A 466 11.50 9.44 -13.01
CA ASN A 466 11.72 10.78 -13.54
C ASN A 466 13.04 10.85 -14.35
N ASP A 467 13.05 11.56 -15.49
CA ASP A 467 14.22 11.64 -16.39
C ASP A 467 15.11 12.89 -16.16
N TYR A 468 15.04 13.54 -14.99
CA TYR A 468 15.89 14.70 -14.62
C TYR A 468 15.83 15.91 -15.58
N SER A 469 14.83 15.98 -16.47
CA SER A 469 14.87 16.96 -17.55
C SER A 469 14.64 18.41 -17.09
N LEU A 470 14.22 18.61 -15.84
CA LEU A 470 14.00 19.92 -15.22
C LEU A 470 14.84 20.08 -13.94
N ASN A 471 16.15 20.33 -14.10
CA ASN A 471 17.02 20.82 -13.01
C ASN A 471 16.72 22.30 -12.67
N ASN A 472 15.49 22.64 -12.30
CA ASN A 472 15.16 24.00 -11.86
C ASN A 472 14.72 23.98 -10.39
N ASN A 473 15.69 24.27 -9.50
CA ASN A 473 15.55 24.48 -8.05
C ASN A 473 14.62 25.66 -7.66
N SER A 474 13.49 25.86 -8.35
CA SER A 474 12.68 27.08 -8.23
C SER A 474 11.17 26.82 -8.13
N TYR A 475 10.72 25.57 -8.14
CA TYR A 475 9.29 25.26 -8.24
C TYR A 475 8.85 24.17 -7.27
N PRO A 476 7.59 24.23 -6.80
CA PRO A 476 7.10 23.33 -5.78
C PRO A 476 6.88 21.90 -6.28
N TYR A 477 6.76 21.63 -7.60
CA TYR A 477 6.56 20.31 -8.23
C TYR A 477 7.76 19.98 -9.14
N GLY A 478 8.85 19.50 -8.56
CA GLY A 478 10.12 19.34 -9.29
C GLY A 478 10.24 18.03 -10.06
N GLY A 479 9.33 17.65 -10.98
CA GLY A 479 9.24 16.23 -11.37
C GLY A 479 8.46 15.87 -12.63
N TYR A 480 7.89 14.66 -12.59
CA TYR A 480 6.82 14.20 -13.47
C TYR A 480 5.57 13.98 -12.60
N ASP A 481 4.46 14.59 -12.97
CA ASP A 481 3.21 14.58 -12.22
C ASP A 481 2.32 13.41 -12.66
N LEU A 482 2.48 12.27 -12.00
CA LEU A 482 1.77 11.05 -12.35
C LEU A 482 0.31 11.07 -11.84
N ASP A 483 -0.65 11.16 -12.76
CA ASP A 483 -2.10 11.07 -12.49
C ASP A 483 -2.58 9.62 -12.53
N ALA A 484 -2.15 8.83 -13.51
CA ALA A 484 -2.54 7.42 -13.56
C ALA A 484 -1.63 6.59 -14.47
N ILE A 485 -1.72 5.26 -14.30
CA ILE A 485 -1.29 4.31 -15.34
C ILE A 485 -2.44 3.41 -15.75
N SER A 486 -2.44 3.00 -17.03
CA SER A 486 -3.43 2.05 -17.50
C SER A 486 -2.95 1.21 -18.68
N VAL A 487 -3.42 -0.04 -18.76
CA VAL A 487 -3.17 -0.93 -19.88
C VAL A 487 -4.46 -1.19 -20.65
N ILE A 488 -4.48 -0.78 -21.92
CA ILE A 488 -5.57 -1.04 -22.86
C ILE A 488 -5.31 -2.39 -23.53
N ILE A 489 -6.28 -3.30 -23.44
CA ILE A 489 -6.23 -4.64 -24.03
C ILE A 489 -6.91 -4.63 -25.40
N GLY A 490 -6.29 -5.23 -26.42
CA GLY A 490 -6.83 -5.27 -27.78
C GLY A 490 -6.44 -4.06 -28.65
N ALA A 491 -5.36 -3.36 -28.31
CA ALA A 491 -4.85 -2.16 -28.94
C ALA A 491 -4.24 -2.34 -30.35
N ALA A 492 -4.27 -3.54 -30.95
CA ALA A 492 -3.62 -3.84 -32.24
C ALA A 492 -4.06 -2.94 -33.42
N ASN A 493 -5.27 -2.36 -33.33
CA ASN A 493 -5.84 -1.49 -34.35
C ASN A 493 -5.74 0.01 -34.00
N ILE A 494 -5.23 0.35 -32.82
CA ILE A 494 -4.92 1.74 -32.47
C ILE A 494 -3.69 2.11 -33.30
N LYS A 495 -3.80 3.18 -34.11
CA LYS A 495 -2.72 3.62 -35.01
C LYS A 495 -2.03 4.89 -34.54
N GLU A 496 -2.71 5.65 -33.69
CA GLU A 496 -2.20 6.88 -33.09
C GLU A 496 -1.83 6.57 -31.65
N LYS A 497 -0.57 6.84 -31.29
CA LYS A 497 -0.17 6.88 -29.89
C LYS A 497 -0.92 8.02 -29.21
N TYR A 498 -1.36 7.81 -27.98
CA TYR A 498 -1.68 8.92 -27.09
C TYR A 498 -0.39 9.73 -26.92
N LYS A 499 -0.36 10.93 -27.46
CA LYS A 499 0.66 11.94 -27.21
C LYS A 499 -0.06 13.26 -27.10
N ILE A 500 -0.42 13.64 -25.87
CA ILE A 500 -1.14 14.90 -25.63
C ILE A 500 -0.11 15.97 -25.32
N SER A 501 0.55 16.49 -26.36
CA SER A 501 1.27 17.77 -26.24
C SER A 501 0.27 18.88 -26.57
N SER A 502 -0.38 19.43 -25.53
CA SER A 502 -1.45 20.45 -25.62
C SER A 502 -2.82 19.94 -26.13
N PRO A 503 -3.96 20.52 -25.68
CA PRO A 503 -5.29 19.90 -25.74
C PRO A 503 -5.98 19.99 -27.11
N SER A 504 -5.24 19.94 -28.22
CA SER A 504 -5.82 19.96 -29.57
C SER A 504 -5.49 18.69 -30.35
N VAL A 505 -6.44 17.76 -30.38
CA VAL A 505 -6.40 16.63 -31.31
C VAL A 505 -7.05 17.07 -32.63
N SER A 506 -6.34 16.94 -33.75
CA SER A 506 -6.85 17.32 -35.08
C SER A 506 -6.85 16.15 -36.05
N PHE A 507 -8.03 15.78 -36.55
CA PHE A 507 -8.21 14.72 -37.54
C PHE A 507 -8.37 15.32 -38.94
N LYS A 508 -7.56 14.88 -39.91
CA LYS A 508 -7.74 15.23 -41.33
C LYS A 508 -8.39 14.07 -42.08
N ILE A 509 -9.64 14.23 -42.48
CA ILE A 509 -10.34 13.26 -43.32
C ILE A 509 -10.35 13.76 -44.76
N LYS A 510 -9.68 13.04 -45.65
CA LYS A 510 -9.76 13.28 -47.09
C LYS A 510 -10.96 12.50 -47.64
N ALA A 511 -12.11 13.15 -47.76
CA ALA A 511 -13.28 12.54 -48.39
C ALA A 511 -12.97 12.19 -49.85
N PRO A 512 -13.25 10.96 -50.32
CA PRO A 512 -13.25 10.63 -51.74
C PRO A 512 -14.27 11.52 -52.45
N SER A 513 -13.99 11.90 -53.70
CA SER A 513 -14.76 12.84 -54.55
C SER A 513 -16.22 12.43 -54.85
N ILE A 514 -16.73 11.35 -54.24
CA ILE A 514 -18.06 10.76 -54.50
C ILE A 514 -19.07 10.99 -53.35
N ILE A 515 -18.70 11.68 -52.27
CA ILE A 515 -19.65 11.96 -51.17
C ILE A 515 -20.43 13.25 -51.45
N LYS A 516 -21.27 13.24 -52.49
CA LYS A 516 -22.37 14.21 -52.62
C LYS A 516 -23.59 13.60 -51.93
N ASP A 517 -24.23 14.36 -51.03
CA ASP A 517 -25.48 14.01 -50.36
C ASP A 517 -25.43 12.84 -49.35
N LYS A 518 -24.29 12.58 -48.69
CA LYS A 518 -24.24 11.68 -47.50
C LYS A 518 -23.83 12.42 -46.24
N THR A 519 -24.45 12.05 -45.11
CA THR A 519 -24.07 12.47 -43.77
C THR A 519 -22.85 11.69 -43.28
N LEU A 520 -21.78 12.39 -42.91
CA LEU A 520 -20.71 11.83 -42.10
C LEU A 520 -21.16 11.85 -40.63
N ARG A 521 -21.11 10.69 -39.96
CA ARG A 521 -21.37 10.58 -38.51
C ARG A 521 -20.07 10.23 -37.81
N PHE A 522 -19.77 10.95 -36.74
CA PHE A 522 -18.65 10.67 -35.85
C PHE A 522 -19.22 10.49 -34.44
N SER A 523 -18.60 9.59 -33.69
CA SER A 523 -18.85 9.45 -32.25
C SER A 523 -17.54 9.77 -31.56
N ILE A 524 -17.54 10.82 -30.76
CA ILE A 524 -16.43 11.19 -29.89
C ILE A 524 -16.88 10.83 -28.48
N ILE A 525 -16.10 10.00 -27.81
CA ILE A 525 -16.33 9.64 -26.41
C ILE A 525 -15.31 10.46 -25.62
N SER A 526 -15.79 11.49 -24.94
CA SER A 526 -15.01 12.21 -23.93
C SER A 526 -15.25 11.57 -22.56
N PRO A 527 -14.24 11.47 -21.69
CA PRO A 527 -14.47 11.31 -20.25
C PRO A 527 -15.43 12.41 -19.77
N SER A 528 -16.27 12.09 -18.78
CA SER A 528 -17.39 12.93 -18.30
C SER A 528 -17.00 14.33 -17.82
N ASP A 529 -15.72 14.54 -17.52
CA ASP A 529 -15.28 15.68 -16.71
C ASP A 529 -14.44 16.71 -17.52
N ILE A 530 -14.32 16.54 -18.84
CA ILE A 530 -13.61 17.47 -19.72
C ILE A 530 -14.60 18.27 -20.57
N ALA A 531 -14.62 19.60 -20.39
CA ALA A 531 -15.35 20.51 -21.26
C ALA A 531 -14.77 20.45 -22.69
N THR A 532 -15.42 19.65 -23.55
CA THR A 532 -14.94 19.38 -24.90
C THR A 532 -15.53 20.38 -25.90
N GLU A 533 -14.71 21.27 -26.45
CA GLU A 533 -15.10 22.16 -27.55
C GLU A 533 -14.79 21.51 -28.91
N ILE A 534 -15.83 21.17 -29.69
CA ILE A 534 -15.67 20.59 -31.03
C ILE A 534 -15.75 21.69 -32.08
N LYS A 535 -14.62 22.00 -32.73
CA LYS A 535 -14.56 22.92 -33.88
C LYS A 535 -14.44 22.14 -35.18
N ILE A 536 -15.44 22.26 -36.05
CA ILE A 536 -15.43 21.68 -37.40
C ILE A 536 -15.11 22.79 -38.39
N TYR A 537 -14.01 22.64 -39.12
CA TYR A 537 -13.60 23.57 -40.17
C TYR A 537 -13.80 22.92 -41.55
N SER A 538 -14.48 23.63 -42.44
CA SER A 538 -14.44 23.33 -43.88
C SER A 538 -13.10 23.81 -44.42
N LEU A 539 -12.38 22.98 -45.17
CA LEU A 539 -11.19 23.43 -45.93
C LEU A 539 -11.56 24.28 -47.17
N GLN A 540 -12.86 24.52 -47.39
CA GLN A 540 -13.39 25.49 -48.34
C GLN A 540 -14.28 26.50 -47.59
N GLY A 541 -13.70 27.64 -47.22
CA GLY A 541 -14.42 28.83 -46.74
C GLY A 541 -14.75 28.81 -45.25
#